data_AF-A0A0D6QES1-F1
#
_entry.id   AF-A0A0D6QES1-F1
#
_cell.length_a   1.000
_cell.length_b   1.000
_cell.length_c   1.000
_cell.angle_alpha   90.00
_cell.angle_beta   90.00
_cell.angle_gamma   90.00
#
_symmetry.space_group_name_H-M   'P 1'
#
loop_
_entity.id
_entity.type
_entity.pdbx_description
1 polymer ?
#
loop_
_entity_poly.entity_id
_entity_poly.type
_entity_poly.pdbx_seq_one_letter_code
_entity_poly.pdbx_strand_id
1 'polypeptide(L)'
;MLNVIQAKAGIVSCSGEELAEGTVARLATLKVLHELRPSSTVTICLPLFLAGGEGDREFARFHPTITIDGCDLRCAARGTEMYSAKPAASIVVNELLDAAGLPRPEGRRCLNAAGRAAVDLVAERVAQLVDELARGRRSKPVAPATVTAGTGVDPPPGPDRSGRSPAR
;
A
#
# COMPACT_ATOMS: atom_id res chain seq x y z
N MET A 1 -26.54 17.07 -1.52
CA MET A 1 -25.84 15.82 -1.17
C MET A 1 -24.41 16.21 -0.82
N LEU A 2 -24.07 16.29 0.47
CA LEU A 2 -22.72 16.69 0.89
C LEU A 2 -21.73 15.64 0.38
N ASN A 3 -20.85 16.05 -0.53
CA ASN A 3 -19.79 15.21 -1.06
C ASN A 3 -18.72 15.08 0.02
N VAL A 4 -18.95 14.19 0.99
CA VAL A 4 -17.94 13.84 1.99
C VAL A 4 -16.89 13.04 1.24
N ILE A 5 -15.73 13.65 0.97
CA ILE A 5 -14.57 12.91 0.48
C ILE A 5 -14.21 11.89 1.55
N GLN A 6 -14.68 10.66 1.39
CA GLN A 6 -14.41 9.58 2.31
C GLN A 6 -12.93 9.24 2.20
N ALA A 7 -12.19 9.51 3.27
CA ALA A 7 -10.76 9.34 3.26
C ALA A 7 -10.42 7.85 3.10
N LYS A 8 -9.79 7.50 1.98
CA LYS A 8 -9.44 6.11 1.67
C LYS A 8 -8.31 5.60 2.56
N ALA A 9 -8.26 4.27 2.74
CA ALA A 9 -7.12 3.57 3.32
C ALA A 9 -6.25 2.98 2.19
N GLY A 10 -4.94 3.09 2.32
CA GLY A 10 -3.99 2.41 1.44
C GLY A 10 -3.80 0.96 1.86
N ILE A 11 -3.63 0.07 0.90
CA ILE A 11 -3.26 -1.32 1.15
C ILE A 11 -1.98 -1.62 0.35
N VAL A 12 -0.94 -2.08 1.04
CA VAL A 12 0.32 -2.50 0.42
C VAL A 12 0.51 -3.99 0.71
N SER A 13 0.36 -4.84 -0.30
CA SER A 13 0.79 -6.24 -0.19
C SER A 13 2.24 -6.41 -0.61
N CYS A 14 2.95 -7.35 0.01
CA CYS A 14 4.25 -7.78 -0.47
C CYS A 14 4.14 -8.39 -1.88
N SER A 15 5.23 -8.33 -2.67
CA SER A 15 5.28 -9.00 -3.98
C SER A 15 5.10 -10.52 -3.82
N GLY A 16 5.79 -11.10 -2.83
CA GLY A 16 5.54 -12.47 -2.40
C GLY A 16 5.68 -13.55 -3.48
N GLU A 17 6.41 -13.25 -4.56
CA GLU A 17 6.42 -14.06 -5.79
C GLU A 17 6.95 -15.49 -5.59
N GLU A 18 7.72 -15.72 -4.54
CA GLU A 18 8.34 -17.01 -4.24
C GLU A 18 7.54 -17.90 -3.28
N LEU A 19 6.39 -17.44 -2.76
CA LEU A 19 5.64 -18.12 -1.69
C LEU A 19 4.14 -18.11 -1.95
N ALA A 20 3.42 -19.15 -1.51
CA ALA A 20 1.96 -19.23 -1.67
C ALA A 20 1.25 -18.13 -0.85
N GLU A 21 1.76 -17.83 0.33
CA GLU A 21 1.34 -16.74 1.22
C GLU A 21 1.46 -15.36 0.57
N GLY A 22 2.46 -15.19 -0.29
CA GLY A 22 2.61 -13.99 -1.10
C GLY A 22 1.45 -13.81 -2.07
N THR A 23 1.06 -14.90 -2.75
CA THR A 23 -0.14 -14.91 -3.58
C THR A 23 -1.41 -14.69 -2.76
N VAL A 24 -1.51 -15.25 -1.56
CA VAL A 24 -2.61 -14.95 -0.62
C VAL A 24 -2.68 -13.46 -0.33
N ALA A 25 -1.56 -12.81 0.00
CA ALA A 25 -1.50 -11.39 0.30
C ALA A 25 -2.01 -10.52 -0.87
N ARG A 26 -1.56 -10.79 -2.10
CA ARG A 26 -1.99 -10.05 -3.29
C ARG A 26 -3.46 -10.27 -3.62
N LEU A 27 -3.93 -11.52 -3.59
CA LEU A 27 -5.32 -11.85 -3.89
C LEU A 27 -6.27 -11.31 -2.82
N ALA A 28 -5.88 -11.33 -1.54
CA ALA A 28 -6.65 -10.69 -0.47
C ALA A 28 -6.77 -9.18 -0.67
N THR A 29 -5.67 -8.50 -1.05
CA THR A 29 -5.72 -7.07 -1.43
C THR A 29 -6.71 -6.83 -2.55
N LEU A 30 -6.67 -7.62 -3.63
CA LEU A 30 -7.58 -7.47 -4.76
C LEU A 30 -9.03 -7.74 -4.37
N LYS A 31 -9.31 -8.76 -3.54
CA LYS A 31 -10.64 -9.04 -3.02
C LYS A 31 -11.18 -7.87 -2.20
N VAL A 32 -10.36 -7.26 -1.34
CA VAL A 32 -10.76 -6.05 -0.60
C VAL A 32 -11.04 -4.89 -1.55
N LEU A 33 -10.15 -4.66 -2.52
CA LEU A 33 -10.23 -3.55 -3.46
C LEU A 33 -11.44 -3.64 -4.38
N HIS A 34 -11.83 -4.85 -4.81
CA HIS A 34 -12.90 -5.03 -5.81
C HIS A 34 -14.24 -5.46 -5.22
N GLU A 35 -14.23 -6.21 -4.12
CA GLU A 35 -15.45 -6.83 -3.57
C GLU A 35 -15.84 -6.20 -2.24
N LEU A 36 -14.92 -6.13 -1.27
CA LEU A 36 -15.29 -5.80 0.11
C LEU A 36 -15.41 -4.29 0.36
N ARG A 37 -14.42 -3.49 -0.08
CA ARG A 37 -14.30 -2.06 0.26
C ARG A 37 -13.88 -1.19 -0.94
N PRO A 38 -14.53 -1.30 -2.12
CA PRO A 38 -14.09 -0.62 -3.34
C PRO A 38 -14.11 0.91 -3.28
N SER A 39 -15.01 1.50 -2.51
CA SER A 39 -15.12 2.96 -2.38
C SER A 39 -14.19 3.56 -1.32
N SER A 40 -13.68 2.75 -0.39
CA SER A 40 -12.92 3.21 0.77
C SER A 40 -11.47 2.76 0.81
N THR A 41 -11.00 2.04 -0.23
CA THR A 41 -9.63 1.55 -0.31
C THR A 41 -8.95 1.92 -1.63
N VAL A 42 -7.63 1.95 -1.60
CA VAL A 42 -6.74 1.96 -2.77
C VAL A 42 -5.61 0.97 -2.52
N THR A 43 -5.07 0.40 -3.59
CA THR A 43 -3.86 -0.44 -3.51
C THR A 43 -2.63 0.38 -3.86
N ILE A 44 -1.51 0.03 -3.24
CA ILE A 44 -0.18 0.61 -3.51
C ILE A 44 0.74 -0.52 -3.99
N CYS A 45 1.42 -0.29 -5.11
CA CYS A 45 2.30 -1.28 -5.70
C CYS A 45 3.66 -1.28 -4.98
N LEU A 46 3.94 -2.30 -4.16
CA LEU A 46 5.21 -2.35 -3.41
C LEU A 46 6.46 -2.20 -4.30
N PRO A 47 6.60 -2.88 -5.46
CA PRO A 47 7.75 -2.66 -6.34
C PRO A 47 7.95 -1.21 -6.77
N LEU A 48 6.89 -0.51 -7.20
CA LEU A 48 6.97 0.90 -7.60
C LEU A 48 7.25 1.80 -6.39
N PHE A 49 6.62 1.51 -5.26
CA PHE A 49 6.85 2.19 -4.00
C PHE A 49 8.32 2.13 -3.58
N LEU A 50 8.95 0.95 -3.67
CA LEU A 50 10.37 0.76 -3.37
C LEU A 50 11.28 1.44 -4.41
N ALA A 51 10.88 1.44 -5.68
CA ALA A 51 11.62 2.07 -6.77
C ALA A 51 11.58 3.62 -6.78
N GLY A 52 10.85 4.25 -5.85
CA GLY A 52 10.79 5.72 -5.76
C GLY A 52 9.50 6.36 -6.24
N GLY A 53 8.40 5.59 -6.39
CA GLY A 53 7.10 6.14 -6.79
C GLY A 53 6.59 7.20 -5.82
N GLU A 54 6.78 8.48 -6.17
CA GLU A 54 6.52 9.62 -5.27
C GLU A 54 5.04 9.72 -4.87
N GLY A 55 4.12 9.53 -5.82
CA GLY A 55 2.68 9.58 -5.53
C GLY A 55 2.22 8.51 -4.54
N ASP A 56 2.73 7.28 -4.67
CA ASP A 56 2.41 6.18 -3.74
C ASP A 56 3.02 6.44 -2.34
N ARG A 57 4.26 6.97 -2.29
CA ARG A 57 4.92 7.34 -1.03
C ARG A 57 4.23 8.50 -0.34
N GLU A 58 3.82 9.51 -1.09
CA GLU A 58 3.08 10.66 -0.58
C GLU A 58 1.72 10.22 -0.04
N PHE A 59 0.99 9.39 -0.78
CA PHE A 59 -0.27 8.83 -0.31
C PHE A 59 -0.07 8.10 1.03
N ALA A 60 0.89 7.18 1.11
CA ALA A 60 1.14 6.41 2.34
C ALA A 60 1.63 7.27 3.52
N ARG A 61 2.15 8.48 3.26
CA ARG A 61 2.57 9.42 4.30
C ARG A 61 1.38 10.14 4.94
N PHE A 62 0.35 10.44 4.15
CA PHE A 62 -0.79 11.26 4.59
C PHE A 62 -2.08 10.47 4.81
N HIS A 63 -2.15 9.24 4.33
CA HIS A 63 -3.30 8.35 4.48
C HIS A 63 -2.89 7.08 5.25
N PRO A 64 -3.75 6.56 6.14
CA PRO A 64 -3.45 5.35 6.87
C PRO A 64 -3.35 4.20 5.88
N THR A 65 -2.28 3.44 6.06
CA THR A 65 -1.88 2.39 5.15
C THR A 65 -1.76 1.09 5.94
N ILE A 66 -2.45 0.05 5.46
CA ILE A 66 -2.39 -1.31 5.99
C ILE A 66 -1.40 -2.09 5.13
N THR A 67 -0.49 -2.83 5.76
CA THR A 67 0.42 -3.72 5.03
C THR A 67 0.06 -5.19 5.21
N ILE A 68 0.23 -5.98 4.15
CA ILE A 68 0.00 -7.42 4.14
C ILE A 68 1.26 -8.11 3.63
N ASP A 69 1.91 -8.86 4.50
CA ASP A 69 3.17 -9.55 4.22
C ASP A 69 2.97 -11.07 4.25
N GLY A 70 3.49 -11.77 3.25
CA GLY A 70 3.42 -13.23 3.19
C GLY A 70 4.38 -13.93 4.19
N CYS A 71 5.39 -13.22 4.70
CA CYS A 71 6.41 -13.78 5.58
C CYS A 71 7.00 -12.72 6.53
N ASP A 72 7.81 -13.19 7.48
CA ASP A 72 8.39 -12.36 8.56
C ASP A 72 9.46 -11.35 8.10
N LEU A 73 9.88 -11.42 6.84
CA LEU A 73 10.72 -10.38 6.25
C LEU A 73 10.01 -9.01 6.22
N ARG A 74 8.67 -9.02 6.19
CA ARG A 74 7.81 -7.84 6.32
C ARG A 74 8.17 -6.74 5.32
N CYS A 75 8.43 -7.11 4.07
CA CYS A 75 8.91 -6.20 3.03
C CYS A 75 7.97 -5.01 2.81
N ALA A 76 6.65 -5.22 2.84
CA ALA A 76 5.66 -4.15 2.71
C ALA A 76 5.70 -3.24 3.94
N ALA A 77 5.57 -3.80 5.16
CA ALA A 77 5.60 -3.00 6.38
C ALA A 77 6.88 -2.15 6.51
N ARG A 78 8.05 -2.77 6.31
CA ARG A 78 9.35 -2.10 6.40
C ARG A 78 9.54 -1.06 5.31
N GLY A 79 9.12 -1.34 4.08
CA GLY A 79 9.17 -0.39 2.98
C GLY A 79 8.32 0.84 3.29
N THR A 80 7.06 0.63 3.68
CA THR A 80 6.12 1.70 4.03
C THR A 80 6.65 2.57 5.17
N GLU A 81 7.17 1.97 6.25
CA GLU A 81 7.74 2.70 7.38
C GLU A 81 8.99 3.48 7.00
N MET A 82 9.88 2.89 6.21
CA MET A 82 11.14 3.52 5.79
C MET A 82 10.95 4.73 4.89
N TYR A 83 10.03 4.66 3.92
CA TYR A 83 9.91 5.68 2.88
C TYR A 83 8.74 6.65 3.06
N SER A 84 7.79 6.33 3.95
CA SER A 84 6.59 7.14 4.18
C SER A 84 6.30 7.36 5.65
N ALA A 85 5.59 6.44 6.30
CA ALA A 85 5.12 6.54 7.66
C ALA A 85 4.87 5.14 8.22
N LYS A 86 4.82 5.02 9.55
CA LYS A 86 4.48 3.75 10.20
C LYS A 86 3.12 3.25 9.70
N PRO A 87 3.01 1.99 9.24
CA PRO A 87 1.73 1.39 8.88
C PRO A 87 0.70 1.53 10.00
N ALA A 88 -0.54 1.85 9.64
CA ALA A 88 -1.64 1.93 10.58
C ALA A 88 -1.99 0.54 11.16
N ALA A 89 -1.77 -0.51 10.36
CA ALA A 89 -1.78 -1.90 10.78
C ALA A 89 -0.88 -2.71 9.85
N SER A 90 -0.38 -3.85 10.34
CA SER A 90 0.43 -4.79 9.56
C SER A 90 -0.02 -6.20 9.85
N ILE A 91 -0.26 -6.98 8.79
CA ILE A 91 -0.63 -8.40 8.85
C ILE A 91 0.52 -9.20 8.27
N VAL A 92 0.93 -10.27 8.96
CA VAL A 92 1.69 -11.36 8.36
C VAL A 92 0.74 -12.54 8.16
N VAL A 93 0.61 -13.00 6.92
CA VAL A 93 -0.34 -14.07 6.55
C VAL A 93 -0.12 -15.31 7.41
N ASN A 94 1.13 -15.70 7.62
CA ASN A 94 1.50 -16.85 8.44
C ASN A 94 1.01 -16.74 9.89
N GLU A 95 1.27 -15.60 10.54
CA GLU A 95 0.83 -15.34 11.91
C GLU A 95 -0.70 -15.41 12.04
N LEU A 96 -1.41 -14.88 11.03
CA LEU A 96 -2.87 -14.90 11.03
C LEU A 96 -3.45 -16.32 10.84
N LEU A 97 -2.84 -17.13 9.97
CA LEU A 97 -3.25 -18.52 9.77
C LEU A 97 -2.98 -19.38 11.00
N ASP A 98 -1.83 -19.19 11.64
CA ASP A 98 -1.47 -19.89 12.88
C ASP A 98 -2.46 -19.55 14.00
N ALA A 99 -2.81 -18.27 14.16
CA ALA A 99 -3.81 -17.82 15.14
C ALA A 99 -5.22 -18.38 14.85
N ALA A 100 -5.54 -18.65 13.59
CA ALA A 100 -6.82 -19.24 13.18
C ALA A 100 -6.81 -20.78 13.15
N GLY A 101 -5.66 -21.42 13.38
CA GLY A 101 -5.51 -22.88 13.28
C GLY A 101 -5.75 -23.42 11.86
N LEU A 102 -5.48 -22.62 10.83
CA LEU A 102 -5.70 -23.00 9.43
C LEU A 102 -4.45 -23.65 8.80
N PRO A 103 -4.64 -24.60 7.87
CA PRO A 103 -3.53 -25.20 7.14
C PRO A 103 -2.80 -24.16 6.26
N ARG A 104 -1.54 -24.44 5.97
CA ARG A 104 -0.73 -23.58 5.10
C ARG A 104 -1.25 -23.57 3.67
N PRO A 105 -1.21 -22.43 2.97
CA PRO A 105 -1.56 -22.35 1.56
C PRO A 105 -0.50 -23.08 0.73
N GLU A 106 -0.92 -23.71 -0.36
CA GLU A 106 0.01 -24.26 -1.35
C GLU A 106 -0.32 -23.74 -2.74
N GLY A 107 0.69 -23.73 -3.61
CA GLY A 107 0.58 -23.30 -5.00
C GLY A 107 0.80 -21.81 -5.18
N ARG A 108 1.92 -21.45 -5.81
CA ARG A 108 2.29 -20.04 -6.05
C ARG A 108 1.36 -19.34 -7.05
N ARG A 109 1.05 -20.00 -8.16
CA ARG A 109 0.19 -19.44 -9.23
C ARG A 109 -1.28 -19.79 -9.05
N CYS A 110 -1.55 -21.01 -8.60
CA CYS A 110 -2.89 -21.53 -8.40
C CYS A 110 -2.98 -22.08 -6.98
N LEU A 111 -3.68 -21.34 -6.10
CA LEU A 111 -3.83 -21.73 -4.71
C LEU A 111 -4.71 -22.98 -4.58
N ASN A 112 -4.34 -23.88 -3.68
CA ASN A 112 -5.17 -24.98 -3.21
C ASN A 112 -6.40 -24.46 -2.42
N ALA A 113 -7.24 -25.37 -1.92
CA ALA A 113 -8.43 -24.98 -1.15
C ALA A 113 -8.07 -24.21 0.14
N ALA A 114 -7.01 -24.63 0.84
CA ALA A 114 -6.48 -23.93 2.00
C ALA A 114 -6.09 -22.49 1.66
N GLY A 115 -5.40 -22.28 0.53
CA GLY A 115 -4.99 -20.95 0.09
C GLY A 115 -6.17 -20.05 -0.29
N ARG A 116 -7.25 -20.60 -0.87
CA ARG A 116 -8.47 -19.82 -1.11
C ARG A 116 -9.15 -19.40 0.20
N ALA A 117 -9.26 -20.31 1.17
CA ALA A 117 -9.78 -19.97 2.50
C ALA A 117 -8.90 -18.94 3.22
N ALA A 118 -7.56 -19.02 3.05
CA ALA A 118 -6.63 -18.03 3.57
C ALA A 118 -6.84 -16.64 2.94
N VAL A 119 -7.12 -16.57 1.64
CA VAL A 119 -7.46 -15.30 0.96
C VAL A 119 -8.70 -14.67 1.58
N ASP A 120 -9.75 -15.45 1.80
CA ASP A 120 -10.99 -14.95 2.40
C ASP A 120 -10.75 -14.43 3.83
N LEU A 121 -10.05 -15.21 4.67
CA LEU A 121 -9.70 -14.80 6.04
C LEU A 121 -8.89 -13.50 6.08
N VAL A 122 -7.82 -13.41 5.26
CA VAL A 122 -6.96 -12.22 5.24
C VAL A 122 -7.74 -11.02 4.72
N ALA A 123 -8.55 -11.18 3.67
CA ALA A 123 -9.36 -10.10 3.11
C ALA A 123 -10.39 -9.58 4.12
N GLU A 124 -11.08 -10.47 4.83
CA GLU A 124 -12.01 -10.10 5.89
C GLU A 124 -11.32 -9.33 7.02
N ARG A 125 -10.15 -9.79 7.47
CA ARG A 125 -9.38 -9.10 8.51
C ARG A 125 -8.96 -7.70 8.06
N VAL A 126 -8.52 -7.55 6.81
CA VAL A 126 -8.18 -6.24 6.24
C VAL A 126 -9.41 -5.34 6.15
N ALA A 127 -10.56 -5.87 5.71
CA ALA A 127 -11.80 -5.10 5.63
C ALA A 127 -12.25 -4.58 7.02
N GLN A 128 -12.10 -5.39 8.07
CA GLN A 128 -12.35 -4.97 9.45
C GLN A 128 -11.42 -3.82 9.87
N LEU A 129 -10.12 -3.93 9.59
CA LEU A 129 -9.15 -2.86 9.88
C LEU A 129 -9.48 -1.56 9.12
N VAL A 130 -9.91 -1.66 7.86
CA VAL A 130 -10.36 -0.50 7.08
C VAL A 130 -11.56 0.17 7.75
N ASP A 131 -12.54 -0.60 8.23
CA ASP A 131 -13.72 -0.07 8.92
C ASP A 131 -13.36 0.58 10.27
N GLU A 132 -12.46 -0.04 11.03
CA GLU A 132 -11.92 0.51 12.28
C GLU A 132 -11.26 1.87 12.04
N LEU A 133 -10.40 1.95 11.01
CA LEU A 133 -9.72 3.20 10.62
C LEU A 133 -10.71 4.26 10.15
N ALA A 134 -11.78 3.88 9.44
CA ALA A 134 -12.82 4.81 9.00
C ALA A 134 -13.61 5.39 10.19
N ARG A 135 -13.89 4.57 11.22
CA ARG A 135 -14.60 5.00 12.44
C ARG A 135 -13.74 5.89 13.33
N GLY A 136 -12.44 5.59 13.43
CA GLY A 136 -11.48 6.37 14.22
C GLY A 136 -11.12 7.73 13.62
N ARG A 137 -11.33 7.93 12.30
CA ARG A 137 -10.98 9.18 11.59
C ARG A 137 -12.00 10.31 11.72
N ARG A 138 -13.07 10.15 12.51
CA ARG A 138 -14.07 11.23 12.75
C ARG A 138 -13.52 12.43 13.55
N SER A 139 -12.23 12.48 13.84
CA SER A 139 -11.59 13.49 14.68
C SER A 139 -10.27 14.01 14.13
N LYS A 140 -10.22 14.55 12.91
CA LYS A 140 -9.28 15.65 12.58
C LYS A 140 -9.77 16.42 11.36
N PRO A 141 -10.10 17.72 11.48
CA PRO A 141 -10.25 18.57 10.31
C PRO A 141 -8.88 18.61 9.62
N VAL A 142 -8.82 18.21 8.35
CA VAL A 142 -7.69 18.58 7.50
C VAL A 142 -7.88 20.07 7.24
N ALA A 143 -7.01 20.91 7.81
CA ALA A 143 -6.97 22.32 7.45
C ALA A 143 -6.74 22.42 5.94
N PRO A 144 -7.45 23.29 5.21
CA PRO A 144 -7.23 23.46 3.79
C PRO A 144 -5.76 23.85 3.58
N ALA A 145 -5.12 23.19 2.61
CA ALA A 145 -3.77 23.56 2.20
C ALA A 145 -3.81 25.02 1.72
N THR A 146 -3.16 25.91 2.47
CA THR A 146 -2.93 27.28 2.02
C THR A 146 -2.02 27.21 0.81
N VAL A 147 -2.57 27.48 -0.37
CA VAL A 147 -1.76 27.76 -1.57
C VAL A 147 -1.09 29.11 -1.31
N THR A 148 0.15 29.08 -0.85
CA THR A 148 1.00 30.27 -0.86
C THR A 148 1.39 30.51 -2.30
N ALA A 149 0.97 31.64 -2.88
CA ALA A 149 1.48 32.12 -4.14
C ALA A 149 2.98 32.38 -3.99
N GLY A 150 3.80 31.42 -4.43
CA GLY A 150 5.24 31.57 -4.53
C GLY A 150 5.55 32.54 -5.67
N THR A 151 6.18 33.66 -5.34
CA THR A 151 6.87 34.53 -6.28
C THR A 151 7.89 33.72 -7.07
N GLY A 152 7.88 33.88 -8.40
CA GLY A 152 8.69 33.12 -9.34
C GLY A 152 10.15 33.00 -8.93
N VAL A 153 10.63 31.76 -8.91
CA VAL A 153 12.06 31.44 -8.95
C VAL A 153 12.37 31.15 -10.41
N ASP A 154 13.24 31.96 -11.00
CA ASP A 154 13.70 31.75 -12.37
C ASP A 154 14.28 30.33 -12.53
N PRO A 155 14.03 29.67 -13.67
CA PRO A 155 14.62 28.36 -13.94
C PRO A 155 16.15 28.46 -13.99
N PRO A 156 16.87 27.42 -13.54
CA PRO A 156 18.32 27.38 -13.65
C PRO A 156 18.76 27.46 -15.12
N PRO A 157 19.92 28.08 -15.41
CA PRO A 157 20.42 28.18 -16.78
C PRO A 157 20.65 26.79 -17.37
N GLY A 158 20.17 26.61 -18.61
CA GLY A 158 20.33 25.37 -19.35
C GLY A 158 21.79 25.04 -19.65
N PRO A 159 22.09 23.77 -20.00
CA PRO A 159 23.46 23.34 -20.26
C PRO A 159 24.05 24.08 -21.48
N ASP A 160 25.29 24.55 -21.31
CA ASP A 160 26.10 25.20 -22.34
C ASP A 160 26.25 24.29 -23.57
N ARG A 161 25.71 24.75 -24.71
CA ARG A 161 25.85 24.11 -26.02
C ARG A 161 27.03 24.68 -26.81
N SER A 162 28.17 24.90 -26.16
CA SER A 162 29.44 25.16 -26.83
C SER A 162 30.03 23.85 -27.38
N GLY A 163 29.38 23.33 -28.43
CA GLY A 163 29.92 22.25 -29.25
C GLY A 163 31.22 22.68 -29.93
N ARG A 164 32.36 22.40 -29.30
CA ARG A 164 33.66 22.25 -29.96
C ARG A 164 34.25 20.90 -29.56
N SER A 165 34.09 19.94 -30.45
CA SER A 165 34.89 18.71 -30.46
C SER A 165 36.33 19.08 -30.84
N PRO A 166 37.36 18.79 -30.03
CA PRO A 166 38.70 18.65 -30.55
C PRO A 166 38.82 17.26 -31.18
N ALA A 167 39.10 17.24 -32.47
CA ALA A 167 39.51 16.04 -33.17
C ALA A 167 40.86 15.54 -32.62
N ARG A 168 40.92 14.28 -32.18
CA ARG A 168 41.94 13.28 -32.54
C ARG A 168 41.64 11.94 -31.89
#